data_AF-A0A5N5GCR7-F1
#
_entry.id   AF-A0A5N5GCR7-F1
#
_cell.length_a   1.000
_cell.length_b   1.000
_cell.length_c   1.000
_cell.angle_alpha   90.00
_cell.angle_beta   90.00
_cell.angle_gamma   90.00
#
_symmetry.space_group_name_H-M   'P 1'
#
loop_
_entity.id
_entity.type
_entity.pdbx_description
1 polymer ?
#
loop_
_entity_poly.entity_id
_entity_poly.type
_entity_poly.pdbx_seq_one_letter_code
_entity_poly.pdbx_strand_id
1 'polypeptide(L)'
;MRTFLILIAILLSLSCESVVNGFKLMPSEFPEDFIIHVNTASSSSSTVADQQNGTRWAVLVAGSFGYGNYRHQADVCHAYQILKKGGLKDENIIVFMYDDIANNVENPRPGVIINKPDGPDVYKGVPKDYTGENVTAANLYAVILGNKTALSGGSGKILDSGPNDNVFIYYTDHGASGIIGMPEGDYVYANDLVDVLKQKHEAKGYKNMVFYLESCESGSMFEGLLPSNISIYATTAANATQDSWATYCPGFDPAPPAGYDTCLGDLYSISWMEDCDVKDLRRETFADQYETVRNRTANTSEGFGSHVTQYGNLNQAKDLLFSYLGSDDNSTTSTNTKSSPSFLGPVFNQRDADLLHFLHKVRKAPDGSHEKYEAKQKLSREIYRRERIDDNINQIAQLVFQFDSSSKMKNIWRNRQALVDDWNCFKTFVSLSFTN
;
A
#
# COMPACT_ATOMS: atom_id res chain seq x y z
N MET A 1 -0.46 12.67 15.14
CA MET A 1 -0.71 12.38 13.70
C MET A 1 -2.19 12.29 13.30
N ARG A 2 -3.06 11.42 13.84
CA ARG A 2 -4.48 11.30 13.35
C ARG A 2 -5.26 12.64 13.29
N THR A 3 -4.94 13.62 14.13
CA THR A 3 -5.55 14.96 14.10
C THR A 3 -5.17 15.80 12.86
N PHE A 4 -4.05 15.49 12.20
CA PHE A 4 -3.39 16.31 11.17
C PHE A 4 -4.21 16.46 9.89
N LEU A 5 -4.63 15.37 9.25
CA LEU A 5 -5.27 15.45 7.93
C LEU A 5 -6.79 15.68 8.03
N ILE A 6 -7.38 15.28 9.17
CA ILE A 6 -8.71 15.73 9.58
C ILE A 6 -8.74 17.26 9.73
N LEU A 7 -7.63 17.91 10.12
CA LEU A 7 -7.54 19.38 10.14
C LEU A 7 -7.81 19.98 8.75
N ILE A 8 -7.16 19.43 7.74
CA ILE A 8 -7.19 19.95 6.37
C ILE A 8 -8.56 19.71 5.75
N ALA A 9 -9.17 18.54 5.97
CA ALA A 9 -10.54 18.25 5.53
C ALA A 9 -11.59 19.23 6.09
N ILE A 10 -11.36 19.79 7.28
CA ILE A 10 -12.29 20.74 7.93
C ILE A 10 -12.02 22.19 7.52
N LEU A 11 -10.76 22.57 7.29
CA LEU A 11 -10.42 23.85 6.65
C LEU A 11 -11.19 24.03 5.33
N LEU A 12 -11.21 22.97 4.51
CA LEU A 12 -11.81 22.95 3.18
C LEU A 12 -13.34 23.12 3.19
N SER A 13 -14.04 22.63 4.21
CA SER A 13 -15.50 22.76 4.31
C SER A 13 -15.98 24.14 4.76
N LEU A 14 -15.09 25.01 5.25
CA LEU A 14 -15.43 26.32 5.82
C LEU A 14 -14.83 27.51 5.06
N SER A 15 -13.77 27.32 4.26
CA SER A 15 -13.17 28.41 3.46
C SER A 15 -13.87 28.66 2.12
N CYS A 16 -14.49 27.64 1.51
CA CYS A 16 -14.96 27.70 0.12
C CYS A 16 -16.36 28.28 -0.11
N GLU A 17 -17.17 28.54 0.92
CA GLU A 17 -18.53 29.09 0.75
C GLU A 17 -18.59 30.57 0.28
N SER A 18 -17.45 31.23 0.10
CA SER A 18 -17.38 32.70 -0.08
C SER A 18 -17.14 33.23 -1.50
N VAL A 19 -16.94 32.35 -2.50
CA VAL A 19 -16.97 32.67 -3.96
C VAL A 19 -17.50 31.41 -4.67
N VAL A 20 -18.64 31.35 -5.36
CA VAL A 20 -19.14 32.17 -6.50
C VAL A 20 -20.67 32.30 -6.42
N ASN A 21 -21.26 33.37 -6.96
CA ASN A 21 -22.71 33.51 -7.11
C ASN A 21 -23.08 34.11 -8.48
N GLY A 22 -23.79 33.36 -9.35
CA GLY A 22 -24.06 33.78 -10.73
C GLY A 22 -24.93 32.81 -11.58
N PHE A 23 -26.19 33.18 -11.80
CA PHE A 23 -27.22 32.43 -12.54
C PHE A 23 -26.92 32.15 -14.04
N LYS A 24 -27.35 30.97 -14.57
CA LYS A 24 -28.55 30.88 -15.46
C LYS A 24 -29.03 29.45 -15.79
N LEU A 25 -30.18 29.38 -16.49
CA LEU A 25 -31.13 28.25 -16.60
C LEU A 25 -30.90 27.28 -17.80
N MET A 26 -31.53 26.09 -17.69
CA MET A 26 -31.83 25.03 -18.70
C MET A 26 -32.86 25.48 -19.78
N PRO A 27 -33.34 24.66 -20.79
CA PRO A 27 -33.25 23.19 -21.04
C PRO A 27 -32.84 22.83 -22.52
N SER A 28 -33.22 21.74 -23.25
CA SER A 28 -34.11 20.55 -23.13
C SER A 28 -33.83 19.47 -24.20
N GLU A 29 -33.90 18.17 -23.84
CA GLU A 29 -34.24 16.96 -24.69
C GLU A 29 -33.30 16.67 -25.90
N PHE A 30 -33.16 15.49 -26.54
CA PHE A 30 -33.92 14.25 -26.85
C PHE A 30 -32.92 13.07 -27.14
N PRO A 31 -33.30 11.85 -27.61
CA PRO A 31 -34.39 10.92 -27.23
C PRO A 31 -33.83 9.50 -26.87
N GLU A 32 -34.69 8.47 -26.85
CA GLU A 32 -34.35 7.05 -26.62
C GLU A 32 -33.91 6.27 -27.90
N ASP A 33 -33.75 4.94 -27.74
CA ASP A 33 -33.50 3.86 -28.72
C ASP A 33 -32.06 3.57 -29.20
N PHE A 34 -31.48 2.48 -28.66
CA PHE A 34 -30.67 1.55 -29.44
C PHE A 34 -30.78 0.10 -28.92
N ILE A 35 -31.40 -0.78 -29.71
CA ILE A 35 -31.60 -2.20 -29.37
C ILE A 35 -30.38 -3.02 -29.83
N ILE A 36 -29.86 -3.88 -28.94
CA ILE A 36 -28.83 -4.87 -29.30
C ILE A 36 -29.43 -6.28 -29.26
N HIS A 37 -29.50 -6.94 -30.42
CA HIS A 37 -29.95 -8.33 -30.52
C HIS A 37 -28.88 -9.31 -30.03
N VAL A 38 -29.25 -10.16 -29.07
CA VAL A 38 -28.46 -11.32 -28.64
C VAL A 38 -28.69 -12.47 -29.60
N ASN A 39 -27.63 -13.15 -30.03
CA ASN A 39 -27.69 -14.42 -30.75
C ASN A 39 -26.76 -15.45 -30.08
N THR A 40 -27.28 -16.64 -29.80
CA THR A 40 -26.60 -17.69 -29.02
C THR A 40 -26.47 -19.01 -29.77
N ALA A 41 -25.25 -19.42 -30.09
CA ALA A 41 -24.86 -20.80 -30.44
C ALA A 41 -23.33 -20.90 -30.49
N SER A 42 -22.68 -22.04 -30.27
CA SER A 42 -23.00 -23.22 -29.45
C SER A 42 -21.67 -23.99 -29.22
N SER A 43 -21.57 -24.80 -28.17
CA SER A 43 -20.29 -25.42 -27.79
C SER A 43 -19.80 -26.51 -28.75
N SER A 44 -18.48 -26.55 -28.94
CA SER A 44 -17.73 -27.78 -29.26
C SER A 44 -16.52 -27.86 -28.32
N SER A 45 -16.22 -29.06 -27.82
CA SER A 45 -15.18 -29.25 -26.81
C SER A 45 -13.84 -29.62 -27.43
N SER A 46 -12.79 -28.88 -27.04
CA SER A 46 -11.40 -29.29 -27.19
C SER A 46 -10.65 -28.98 -25.88
N THR A 47 -9.58 -29.74 -25.61
CA THR A 47 -8.88 -29.70 -24.32
C THR A 47 -8.09 -28.41 -24.16
N VAL A 48 -8.54 -27.53 -23.26
CA VAL A 48 -7.89 -26.27 -22.95
C VAL A 48 -6.60 -26.52 -22.16
N ALA A 49 -5.48 -26.57 -22.88
CA ALA A 49 -4.25 -25.98 -22.36
C ALA A 49 -4.45 -24.46 -22.36
N ASP A 50 -4.28 -23.81 -21.22
CA ASP A 50 -4.73 -22.42 -21.01
C ASP A 50 -3.89 -21.40 -21.82
N GLN A 51 -4.35 -21.10 -23.04
CA GLN A 51 -3.88 -19.95 -23.81
C GLN A 51 -4.43 -18.66 -23.20
N GLN A 52 -3.82 -18.21 -22.09
CA GLN A 52 -3.95 -16.83 -21.65
C GLN A 52 -3.36 -15.93 -22.74
N ASN A 53 -4.23 -15.36 -23.56
CA ASN A 53 -3.90 -14.56 -24.74
C ASN A 53 -3.43 -13.13 -24.38
N GLY A 54 -2.74 -12.99 -23.26
CA GLY A 54 -2.34 -11.75 -22.60
C GLY A 54 -1.32 -12.02 -21.50
N THR A 55 -0.55 -10.99 -21.17
CA THR A 55 0.61 -11.05 -20.27
C THR A 55 0.21 -10.75 -18.83
N ARG A 56 0.89 -11.39 -17.87
CA ARG A 56 0.82 -11.00 -16.44
C ARG A 56 1.96 -10.03 -16.13
N TRP A 57 1.60 -8.87 -15.58
CA TRP A 57 2.50 -7.79 -15.19
C TRP A 57 2.35 -7.45 -13.71
N ALA A 58 3.40 -6.91 -13.10
CA ALA A 58 3.32 -6.38 -11.75
C ALA A 58 4.13 -5.10 -11.53
N VAL A 59 3.65 -4.25 -10.63
CA VAL A 59 4.37 -3.09 -10.10
C VAL A 59 4.40 -3.22 -8.58
N LEU A 60 5.60 -3.30 -8.00
CA LEU A 60 5.81 -3.47 -6.55
C LEU A 60 6.48 -2.21 -5.99
N VAL A 61 5.95 -1.64 -4.90
CA VAL A 61 6.37 -0.35 -4.36
C VAL A 61 6.54 -0.37 -2.85
N ALA A 62 7.75 -0.03 -2.37
CA ALA A 62 8.03 0.29 -0.98
C ALA A 62 8.20 1.81 -0.86
N GLY A 63 7.31 2.47 -0.13
CA GLY A 63 7.23 3.94 -0.06
C GLY A 63 8.23 4.61 0.89
N SER A 64 9.10 3.86 1.57
CA SER A 64 10.06 4.42 2.52
C SER A 64 11.44 3.77 2.54
N PHE A 65 12.33 4.43 3.28
CA PHE A 65 13.74 4.12 3.47
C PHE A 65 14.09 4.14 4.96
N GLY A 66 15.32 3.74 5.29
CA GLY A 66 15.86 3.71 6.65
C GLY A 66 15.54 2.40 7.37
N TYR A 67 16.47 1.93 8.20
CA TYR A 67 16.43 0.58 8.77
C TYR A 67 15.25 0.31 9.75
N GLY A 68 14.58 1.35 10.26
CA GLY A 68 13.29 1.20 10.95
C GLY A 68 12.16 0.70 10.03
N ASN A 69 12.21 1.08 8.75
CA ASN A 69 11.24 0.74 7.70
C ASN A 69 11.63 -0.52 6.89
N TYR A 70 12.53 -1.34 7.45
CA TYR A 70 12.98 -2.62 6.90
C TYR A 70 11.83 -3.46 6.30
N ARG A 71 10.74 -3.57 7.06
CA ARG A 71 9.50 -4.28 6.76
C ARG A 71 8.91 -4.00 5.37
N HIS A 72 8.78 -2.73 4.97
CA HIS A 72 8.18 -2.38 3.67
C HIS A 72 9.04 -2.84 2.47
N GLN A 73 10.37 -2.77 2.58
CA GLN A 73 11.25 -3.29 1.52
C GLN A 73 11.34 -4.83 1.56
N ALA A 74 11.25 -5.44 2.74
CA ALA A 74 11.16 -6.89 2.90
C ALA A 74 9.87 -7.47 2.30
N ASP A 75 8.75 -6.78 2.48
CA ASP A 75 7.46 -7.07 1.87
C ASP A 75 7.55 -7.08 0.34
N VAL A 76 8.08 -6.02 -0.27
CA VAL A 76 8.28 -5.93 -1.74
C VAL A 76 9.18 -7.04 -2.25
N CYS A 77 10.26 -7.35 -1.53
CA CYS A 77 11.15 -8.45 -1.88
C CYS A 77 10.40 -9.80 -1.83
N HIS A 78 9.57 -10.05 -0.82
CA HIS A 78 8.81 -11.29 -0.68
C HIS A 78 7.70 -11.41 -1.75
N ALA A 79 6.99 -10.32 -2.05
CA ALA A 79 6.03 -10.24 -3.15
C ALA A 79 6.68 -10.57 -4.51
N TYR A 80 7.88 -10.05 -4.77
CA TYR A 80 8.65 -10.42 -5.96
C TYR A 80 8.94 -11.94 -6.01
N GLN A 81 9.39 -12.54 -4.91
CA GLN A 81 9.66 -13.99 -4.89
C GLN A 81 8.40 -14.82 -5.17
N ILE A 82 7.22 -14.40 -4.69
CA ILE A 82 5.94 -15.08 -4.99
C ILE A 82 5.62 -15.02 -6.48
N LEU A 83 5.66 -13.83 -7.09
CA LEU A 83 5.43 -13.66 -8.53
C LEU A 83 6.45 -14.43 -9.38
N LYS A 84 7.71 -14.46 -8.95
CA LYS A 84 8.82 -15.16 -9.60
C LYS A 84 8.63 -16.68 -9.57
N LYS A 85 8.23 -17.25 -8.43
CA LYS A 85 7.82 -18.67 -8.31
C LYS A 85 6.59 -18.97 -9.18
N GLY A 86 5.64 -18.03 -9.26
CA GLY A 86 4.45 -18.11 -10.11
C GLY A 86 4.71 -18.00 -11.63
N GLY A 87 5.98 -17.84 -12.04
CA GLY A 87 6.38 -17.80 -13.43
C GLY A 87 6.18 -16.45 -14.14
N LEU A 88 6.00 -15.35 -13.39
CA LEU A 88 6.17 -14.02 -13.97
C LEU A 88 7.67 -13.78 -14.26
N LYS A 89 7.93 -13.05 -15.35
CA LYS A 89 9.28 -12.72 -15.79
C LYS A 89 9.73 -11.36 -15.25
N ASP A 90 11.03 -11.17 -15.14
CA ASP A 90 11.63 -9.92 -14.63
C ASP A 90 11.40 -8.73 -15.57
N GLU A 91 11.22 -8.97 -16.87
CA GLU A 91 10.80 -7.96 -17.84
C GLU A 91 9.40 -7.38 -17.52
N ASN A 92 8.54 -8.14 -16.83
CA ASN A 92 7.15 -7.76 -16.54
C ASN A 92 6.90 -7.37 -15.07
N ILE A 93 7.90 -7.49 -14.19
CA ILE A 93 7.81 -7.06 -12.79
C ILE A 93 8.67 -5.80 -12.63
N ILE A 94 8.04 -4.66 -12.33
CA ILE A 94 8.69 -3.38 -12.07
C ILE A 94 8.83 -3.21 -10.56
N VAL A 95 10.05 -2.95 -10.05
CA VAL A 95 10.30 -2.80 -8.61
C VAL A 95 10.77 -1.40 -8.22
N PHE A 96 10.03 -0.77 -7.31
CA PHE A 96 10.36 0.45 -6.59
C PHE A 96 10.69 0.10 -5.13
N MET A 97 11.93 0.32 -4.72
CA MET A 97 12.37 0.22 -3.32
C MET A 97 13.66 1.02 -3.13
N TYR A 98 13.85 1.69 -2.00
CA TYR A 98 14.99 2.60 -1.85
C TYR A 98 16.35 1.88 -1.83
N ASP A 99 16.38 0.59 -1.48
CA ASP A 99 17.52 -0.36 -1.57
C ASP A 99 18.62 -0.18 -0.50
N ASP A 100 18.32 0.58 0.55
CA ASP A 100 19.24 0.88 1.66
C ASP A 100 19.25 -0.16 2.79
N ILE A 101 18.44 -1.22 2.69
CA ILE A 101 18.21 -2.20 3.77
C ILE A 101 19.18 -3.38 3.74
N ALA A 102 19.42 -3.99 2.57
CA ALA A 102 20.20 -5.23 2.48
C ALA A 102 21.67 -5.02 2.88
N ASN A 103 22.27 -3.89 2.50
CA ASN A 103 23.65 -3.53 2.82
C ASN A 103 23.75 -2.47 3.94
N ASN A 104 22.69 -2.31 4.74
CA ASN A 104 22.68 -1.37 5.85
C ASN A 104 23.72 -1.76 6.90
N VAL A 105 24.39 -0.77 7.51
CA VAL A 105 25.33 -1.00 8.63
C VAL A 105 24.65 -1.59 9.87
N GLU A 106 23.33 -1.45 9.97
CA GLU A 106 22.52 -2.03 11.05
C GLU A 106 21.95 -3.43 10.71
N ASN A 107 22.18 -3.96 9.49
CA ASN A 107 21.72 -5.29 9.10
C ASN A 107 22.68 -6.39 9.60
N PRO A 108 22.24 -7.33 10.47
CA PRO A 108 23.11 -8.40 11.00
C PRO A 108 23.50 -9.44 9.94
N ARG A 109 22.87 -9.44 8.75
CA ARG A 109 23.23 -10.28 7.60
C ARG A 109 23.30 -9.42 6.33
N PRO A 110 24.44 -8.75 6.06
CA PRO A 110 24.61 -7.94 4.86
C PRO A 110 24.34 -8.73 3.58
N GLY A 111 23.62 -8.12 2.65
CA GLY A 111 23.15 -8.73 1.40
C GLY A 111 21.90 -9.60 1.52
N VAL A 112 21.26 -9.67 2.70
CA VAL A 112 20.06 -10.50 2.96
C VAL A 112 18.92 -9.66 3.53
N ILE A 113 17.69 -9.92 3.06
CA ILE A 113 16.44 -9.43 3.67
C ILE A 113 15.51 -10.63 3.88
N ILE A 114 14.87 -10.74 5.05
CA ILE A 114 13.85 -11.75 5.36
C ILE A 114 12.54 -11.06 5.72
N ASN A 115 11.40 -11.63 5.38
CA ASN A 115 10.08 -11.04 5.68
C ASN A 115 9.31 -11.76 6.81
N LYS A 116 9.89 -12.82 7.38
CA LYS A 116 9.35 -13.57 8.53
C LYS A 116 10.45 -14.22 9.38
N PRO A 117 10.24 -14.47 10.68
CA PRO A 117 11.14 -15.21 11.55
C PRO A 117 11.58 -16.55 10.94
N ASP A 118 12.88 -16.83 11.00
CA ASP A 118 13.55 -17.97 10.36
C ASP A 118 13.23 -18.18 8.86
N GLY A 119 12.72 -17.15 8.19
CA GLY A 119 12.41 -17.15 6.77
C GLY A 119 13.64 -17.17 5.86
N PRO A 120 13.47 -17.60 4.59
CA PRO A 120 14.52 -17.52 3.58
C PRO A 120 14.82 -16.07 3.21
N ASP A 121 16.02 -15.84 2.66
CA ASP A 121 16.31 -14.57 1.98
C ASP A 121 15.32 -14.34 0.83
N VAL A 122 14.70 -13.17 0.82
CA VAL A 122 13.81 -12.70 -0.25
C VAL A 122 14.44 -11.62 -1.13
N TYR A 123 15.62 -11.09 -0.75
CA TYR A 123 16.30 -10.02 -1.48
C TYR A 123 16.97 -10.48 -2.78
N LYS A 124 17.51 -11.70 -2.79
CA LYS A 124 18.30 -12.20 -3.92
C LYS A 124 17.50 -12.24 -5.21
N GLY A 125 18.01 -11.52 -6.20
CA GLY A 125 17.47 -11.48 -7.56
C GLY A 125 16.31 -10.51 -7.76
N VAL A 126 15.91 -9.72 -6.76
CA VAL A 126 14.92 -8.64 -6.91
C VAL A 126 15.49 -7.55 -7.84
N PRO A 127 14.80 -7.18 -8.95
CA PRO A 127 15.21 -6.11 -9.84
C PRO A 127 15.44 -4.76 -9.15
N LYS A 128 16.37 -3.97 -9.69
CA LYS A 128 16.68 -2.60 -9.24
C LYS A 128 16.18 -1.59 -10.25
N ASP A 129 14.86 -1.55 -10.48
CA ASP A 129 14.30 -0.68 -11.51
C ASP A 129 14.30 0.78 -11.07
N TYR A 130 13.80 1.05 -9.86
CA TYR A 130 13.77 2.37 -9.26
C TYR A 130 14.25 2.27 -7.82
N THR A 131 15.43 2.84 -7.53
CA THR A 131 16.08 2.83 -6.22
C THR A 131 16.67 4.20 -5.87
N GLY A 132 16.91 4.47 -4.59
CA GLY A 132 17.35 5.78 -4.10
C GLY A 132 16.44 6.93 -4.56
N GLU A 133 17.07 8.01 -5.05
CA GLU A 133 16.45 9.22 -5.63
C GLU A 133 15.43 8.97 -6.76
N ASN A 134 15.37 7.74 -7.32
CA ASN A 134 14.45 7.38 -8.39
C ASN A 134 13.07 6.92 -7.87
N VAL A 135 12.92 6.66 -6.56
CA VAL A 135 11.66 6.23 -5.95
C VAL A 135 10.76 7.43 -5.67
N THR A 136 10.15 7.98 -6.73
CA THR A 136 9.32 9.18 -6.68
C THR A 136 7.90 8.91 -7.19
N ALA A 137 6.90 9.67 -6.70
CA ALA A 137 5.53 9.58 -7.18
C ALA A 137 5.44 9.81 -8.70
N ALA A 138 6.23 10.74 -9.24
CA ALA A 138 6.31 11.02 -10.67
C ALA A 138 6.77 9.79 -11.49
N ASN A 139 7.83 9.09 -11.06
CA ASN A 139 8.27 7.86 -11.72
C ASN A 139 7.25 6.73 -11.59
N LEU A 140 6.56 6.61 -10.45
CA LEU A 140 5.48 5.63 -10.28
C LEU A 140 4.32 5.88 -11.26
N TYR A 141 3.86 7.13 -11.38
CA TYR A 141 2.81 7.50 -12.33
C TYR A 141 3.25 7.26 -13.78
N ALA A 142 4.47 7.66 -14.14
CA ALA A 142 5.05 7.40 -15.46
C ALA A 142 5.15 5.90 -15.78
N VAL A 143 5.54 5.06 -14.82
CA VAL A 143 5.53 3.59 -14.96
C VAL A 143 4.13 3.07 -15.20
N ILE A 144 3.14 3.41 -14.37
CA ILE A 144 1.76 2.89 -14.47
C ILE A 144 1.14 3.25 -15.82
N LEU A 145 1.37 4.48 -16.31
CA LEU A 145 0.88 4.95 -17.61
C LEU A 145 1.60 4.33 -18.82
N GLY A 146 2.74 3.65 -18.62
CA GLY A 146 3.60 3.19 -19.72
C GLY A 146 4.40 4.33 -20.38
N ASN A 147 4.56 5.46 -19.71
CA ASN A 147 5.16 6.66 -20.29
C ASN A 147 6.67 6.75 -20.02
N LYS A 148 7.47 6.08 -20.85
CA LYS A 148 8.94 6.06 -20.74
C LYS A 148 9.61 7.43 -20.87
N THR A 149 8.97 8.43 -21.49
CA THR A 149 9.57 9.79 -21.64
C THR A 149 9.29 10.72 -20.46
N ALA A 150 8.44 10.31 -19.51
CA ALA A 150 8.17 11.05 -18.28
C ALA A 150 9.03 10.61 -17.08
N LEU A 151 9.92 9.62 -17.27
CA LEU A 151 10.82 9.13 -16.22
C LEU A 151 12.00 10.07 -16.00
N SER A 152 12.34 10.33 -14.74
CA SER A 152 13.55 11.09 -14.36
C SER A 152 14.82 10.23 -14.29
N GLY A 153 14.69 8.90 -14.23
CA GLY A 153 15.80 7.97 -14.09
C GLY A 153 15.36 6.51 -13.99
N GLY A 154 16.10 5.71 -13.21
CA GLY A 154 15.89 4.26 -13.07
C GLY A 154 16.28 3.43 -14.30
N SER A 155 15.82 2.17 -14.34
CA SER A 155 16.11 1.22 -15.43
C SER A 155 15.38 1.54 -16.74
N GLY A 156 14.38 2.43 -16.69
CA GLY A 156 13.48 2.68 -17.82
C GLY A 156 12.52 1.54 -18.14
N LYS A 157 12.31 0.59 -17.21
CA LYS A 157 11.25 -0.42 -17.29
C LYS A 157 9.91 0.20 -16.87
N ILE A 158 8.86 -0.07 -17.63
CA ILE A 158 7.52 0.54 -17.50
C ILE A 158 6.43 -0.53 -17.60
N LEU A 159 5.20 -0.19 -17.22
CA LEU A 159 4.04 -1.06 -17.41
C LEU A 159 3.53 -0.97 -18.86
N ASP A 160 4.27 -1.57 -19.80
CA ASP A 160 3.97 -1.61 -21.24
C ASP A 160 2.91 -2.68 -21.58
N SER A 161 1.83 -2.70 -20.78
CA SER A 161 0.75 -3.69 -20.81
C SER A 161 -0.38 -3.31 -21.77
N GLY A 162 -0.92 -4.31 -22.46
CA GLY A 162 -1.98 -4.17 -23.47
C GLY A 162 -3.39 -4.61 -23.02
N PRO A 163 -4.41 -4.50 -23.88
CA PRO A 163 -5.83 -4.70 -23.54
C PRO A 163 -6.23 -6.14 -23.20
N ASN A 164 -5.34 -7.12 -23.35
CA ASN A 164 -5.56 -8.51 -22.93
C ASN A 164 -4.87 -8.85 -21.59
N ASP A 165 -4.02 -7.95 -21.08
CA ASP A 165 -3.07 -8.23 -20.01
C ASP A 165 -3.70 -8.06 -18.62
N ASN A 166 -3.22 -8.85 -17.65
CA ASN A 166 -3.61 -8.72 -16.25
C ASN A 166 -2.49 -8.03 -15.47
N VAL A 167 -2.83 -7.02 -14.67
CA VAL A 167 -1.88 -6.22 -13.89
C VAL A 167 -2.10 -6.40 -12.40
N PHE A 168 -1.03 -6.64 -11.64
CA PHE A 168 -1.03 -6.62 -10.18
C PHE A 168 -0.16 -5.45 -9.65
N ILE A 169 -0.77 -4.48 -8.99
CA ILE A 169 -0.05 -3.41 -8.29
C ILE A 169 -0.05 -3.74 -6.80
N TYR A 170 1.12 -3.70 -6.17
CA TYR A 170 1.27 -3.84 -4.73
C TYR A 170 2.10 -2.69 -4.17
N TYR A 171 1.55 -2.01 -3.16
CA TYR A 171 2.21 -0.94 -2.43
C TYR A 171 2.23 -1.29 -0.93
N THR A 172 3.36 -1.02 -0.27
CA THR A 172 3.52 -1.11 1.19
C THR A 172 4.34 0.06 1.73
N ASP A 173 3.76 0.82 2.67
CA ASP A 173 4.45 1.87 3.43
C ASP A 173 3.60 2.42 4.60
N HIS A 174 4.17 3.37 5.34
CA HIS A 174 3.41 4.46 5.97
C HIS A 174 2.35 5.07 5.05
N GLY A 175 1.23 5.43 5.66
CA GLY A 175 0.14 6.16 5.02
C GLY A 175 -0.53 7.12 5.99
N ALA A 176 -1.44 7.92 5.43
CA ALA A 176 -2.36 8.72 6.21
C ALA A 176 -3.60 9.07 5.36
N SER A 177 -4.61 9.72 5.94
CA SER A 177 -5.84 10.06 5.22
C SER A 177 -5.56 10.84 3.93
N GLY A 178 -5.81 10.23 2.77
CA GLY A 178 -5.68 10.83 1.43
C GLY A 178 -4.27 10.84 0.83
N ILE A 179 -3.26 10.32 1.54
CA ILE A 179 -1.85 10.27 1.08
C ILE A 179 -1.16 8.97 1.48
N ILE A 180 -0.28 8.48 0.62
CA ILE A 180 0.74 7.47 0.98
C ILE A 180 2.13 8.02 0.69
N GLY A 181 3.13 7.49 1.41
CA GLY A 181 4.51 7.98 1.34
C GLY A 181 5.15 7.87 -0.05
N MET A 182 6.30 8.53 -0.19
CA MET A 182 7.38 8.12 -1.08
C MET A 182 8.69 8.51 -0.36
N PRO A 183 9.83 7.85 -0.64
CA PRO A 183 11.11 8.23 -0.06
C PRO A 183 11.54 9.63 -0.50
N GLU A 184 11.20 10.01 -1.73
CA GLU A 184 11.77 11.14 -2.46
C GLU A 184 10.69 11.89 -3.27
N GLY A 185 10.77 13.22 -3.28
CA GLY A 185 9.81 14.09 -3.94
C GLY A 185 8.46 14.21 -3.21
N ASP A 186 7.37 14.35 -3.97
CA ASP A 186 6.02 14.46 -3.44
C ASP A 186 5.44 13.10 -2.98
N TYR A 187 4.54 13.16 -1.98
CA TYR A 187 3.66 12.05 -1.62
C TYR A 187 2.74 11.64 -2.76
N VAL A 188 2.32 10.37 -2.78
CA VAL A 188 1.25 9.90 -3.68
C VAL A 188 -0.10 10.33 -3.09
N TYR A 189 -0.73 11.32 -3.73
CA TYR A 189 -2.08 11.78 -3.38
C TYR A 189 -3.16 10.87 -3.97
N ALA A 190 -4.25 10.66 -3.23
CA ALA A 190 -5.32 9.73 -3.62
C ALA A 190 -5.97 10.08 -4.98
N ASN A 191 -6.26 11.37 -5.22
CA ASN A 191 -6.84 11.79 -6.49
C ASN A 191 -5.88 11.52 -7.67
N ASP A 192 -4.59 11.84 -7.52
CA ASP A 192 -3.60 11.71 -8.59
C ASP A 192 -3.38 10.24 -8.95
N LEU A 193 -3.30 9.36 -7.93
CA LEU A 193 -3.25 7.91 -8.12
C LEU A 193 -4.48 7.41 -8.88
N VAL A 194 -5.68 7.79 -8.44
CA VAL A 194 -6.92 7.34 -9.07
C VAL A 194 -7.10 7.92 -10.48
N ASP A 195 -6.65 9.14 -10.75
CA ASP A 195 -6.71 9.76 -12.08
C ASP A 195 -5.67 9.16 -13.04
N VAL A 196 -4.51 8.72 -12.54
CA VAL A 196 -3.55 7.88 -13.28
C VAL A 196 -4.15 6.52 -13.62
N LEU A 197 -4.87 5.89 -12.68
CA LEU A 197 -5.57 4.62 -12.91
C LEU A 197 -6.71 4.77 -13.95
N LYS A 198 -7.47 5.87 -13.93
CA LYS A 198 -8.46 6.20 -14.97
C LYS A 198 -7.80 6.37 -16.35
N GLN A 199 -6.73 7.14 -16.45
CA GLN A 199 -6.00 7.32 -17.72
C GLN A 199 -5.47 5.98 -18.29
N LYS A 200 -4.92 5.11 -17.45
CA LYS A 200 -4.48 3.76 -17.86
C LYS A 200 -5.66 2.87 -18.31
N HIS A 201 -6.86 3.07 -17.75
CA HIS A 201 -8.09 2.41 -18.21
C HIS A 201 -8.56 2.94 -19.58
N GLU A 202 -8.62 4.27 -19.75
CA GLU A 202 -9.03 4.93 -20.99
C GLU A 202 -8.11 4.59 -22.17
N ALA A 203 -6.80 4.49 -21.89
CA ALA A 203 -5.79 4.00 -22.83
C ALA A 203 -5.92 2.49 -23.16
N LYS A 204 -6.83 1.76 -22.51
CA LYS A 204 -7.03 0.30 -22.62
C LYS A 204 -5.75 -0.50 -22.32
N GLY A 205 -4.92 -0.01 -21.41
CA GLY A 205 -3.62 -0.60 -21.11
C GLY A 205 -3.66 -1.84 -20.21
N TYR A 206 -4.82 -2.48 -20.05
CA TYR A 206 -5.01 -3.75 -19.34
C TYR A 206 -6.40 -4.31 -19.64
N LYS A 207 -6.58 -5.62 -19.43
CA LYS A 207 -7.88 -6.31 -19.37
C LYS A 207 -8.50 -6.15 -17.97
N ASN A 208 -7.76 -6.60 -16.96
CA ASN A 208 -8.09 -6.49 -15.54
C ASN A 208 -6.87 -5.99 -14.73
N MET A 209 -7.11 -5.27 -13.64
CA MET A 209 -6.10 -4.85 -12.69
C MET A 209 -6.52 -5.16 -11.25
N VAL A 210 -5.59 -5.64 -10.43
CA VAL A 210 -5.74 -5.75 -8.98
C VAL A 210 -4.74 -4.82 -8.30
N PHE A 211 -5.18 -4.11 -7.25
CA PHE A 211 -4.34 -3.23 -6.43
C PHE A 211 -4.39 -3.66 -4.96
N TYR A 212 -3.24 -4.01 -4.38
CA TYR A 212 -3.08 -4.31 -2.95
C TYR A 212 -2.33 -3.16 -2.27
N LEU A 213 -2.84 -2.68 -1.13
CA LEU A 213 -2.33 -1.48 -0.45
C LEU A 213 -2.18 -1.70 1.06
N GLU A 214 -0.94 -1.91 1.51
CA GLU A 214 -0.54 -1.80 2.91
C GLU A 214 -0.19 -0.34 3.24
N SER A 215 -1.05 0.31 4.04
CA SER A 215 -0.72 1.57 4.73
C SER A 215 -1.77 1.94 5.80
N CYS A 216 -1.39 2.83 6.72
CA CYS A 216 -2.34 3.51 7.62
C CYS A 216 -3.34 4.34 6.82
N GLU A 217 -4.61 4.30 7.25
CA GLU A 217 -5.76 4.93 6.63
C GLU A 217 -5.96 4.61 5.13
N SER A 218 -5.36 3.51 4.64
CA SER A 218 -5.27 3.12 3.22
C SER A 218 -6.59 3.14 2.44
N GLY A 219 -7.73 2.81 3.06
CA GLY A 219 -9.06 2.90 2.43
C GLY A 219 -9.41 4.31 1.89
N SER A 220 -8.83 5.36 2.48
CA SER A 220 -9.02 6.75 2.03
C SER A 220 -8.40 7.05 0.66
N MET A 221 -7.54 6.16 0.14
CA MET A 221 -6.95 6.30 -1.20
C MET A 221 -7.93 5.97 -2.33
N PHE A 222 -9.02 5.25 -2.03
CA PHE A 222 -9.99 4.79 -3.02
C PHE A 222 -11.44 5.17 -2.69
N GLU A 223 -11.77 5.41 -1.42
CA GLU A 223 -13.12 5.75 -0.98
C GLU A 223 -13.64 7.04 -1.63
N GLY A 224 -14.81 6.96 -2.28
CA GLY A 224 -15.41 8.06 -3.04
C GLY A 224 -14.65 8.50 -4.31
N LEU A 225 -13.51 7.88 -4.62
CA LEU A 225 -12.65 8.24 -5.75
C LEU A 225 -12.60 7.16 -6.84
N LEU A 226 -12.33 5.90 -6.47
CA LEU A 226 -12.15 4.80 -7.41
C LEU A 226 -13.52 4.30 -7.92
N PRO A 227 -13.86 4.45 -9.21
CA PRO A 227 -15.17 4.09 -9.71
C PRO A 227 -15.30 2.57 -9.92
N SER A 228 -16.52 2.04 -9.79
CA SER A 228 -16.79 0.60 -9.86
C SER A 228 -17.09 0.06 -11.26
N ASN A 229 -17.13 0.93 -12.28
CA ASN A 229 -17.38 0.56 -13.67
C ASN A 229 -16.12 0.38 -14.53
N ILE A 230 -14.92 0.54 -13.95
CA ILE A 230 -13.63 0.23 -14.58
C ILE A 230 -13.11 -1.12 -14.06
N SER A 231 -12.29 -1.82 -14.83
CA SER A 231 -11.79 -3.17 -14.50
C SER A 231 -10.66 -3.18 -13.44
N ILE A 232 -10.80 -2.41 -12.36
CA ILE A 232 -9.88 -2.40 -11.21
C ILE A 232 -10.58 -2.92 -9.96
N TYR A 233 -9.94 -3.88 -9.29
CA TYR A 233 -10.30 -4.33 -7.94
C TYR A 233 -9.19 -3.95 -6.96
N ALA A 234 -9.52 -3.22 -5.90
CA ALA A 234 -8.53 -2.79 -4.90
C ALA A 234 -8.86 -3.37 -3.52
N THR A 235 -7.84 -3.78 -2.76
CA THR A 235 -7.95 -4.11 -1.33
C THR A 235 -6.94 -3.30 -0.51
N THR A 236 -7.30 -2.97 0.74
CA THR A 236 -6.50 -2.10 1.61
C THR A 236 -6.36 -2.70 3.01
N ALA A 237 -5.20 -2.56 3.64
CA ALA A 237 -4.90 -3.08 4.98
C ALA A 237 -5.81 -2.50 6.08
N ALA A 238 -6.25 -1.25 5.91
CA ALA A 238 -7.11 -0.54 6.82
C ALA A 238 -8.20 0.26 6.09
N ASN A 239 -9.25 0.62 6.80
CA ASN A 239 -10.23 1.60 6.32
C ASN A 239 -9.68 3.04 6.46
N ALA A 240 -10.39 4.03 5.93
CA ALA A 240 -9.99 5.45 5.88
C ALA A 240 -9.69 6.15 7.23
N THR A 241 -9.90 5.49 8.38
CA THR A 241 -9.79 6.07 9.73
C THR A 241 -8.96 5.25 10.72
N GLN A 242 -8.38 4.13 10.27
CA GLN A 242 -7.60 3.20 11.10
C GLN A 242 -6.14 3.15 10.65
N ASP A 243 -5.23 3.06 11.61
CA ASP A 243 -3.85 2.66 11.35
C ASP A 243 -3.79 1.21 10.85
N SER A 244 -2.77 0.86 10.08
CA SER A 244 -2.34 -0.51 9.87
C SER A 244 -1.16 -0.87 10.80
N TRP A 245 -0.63 -2.08 10.68
CA TRP A 245 0.16 -2.70 11.74
C TRP A 245 1.38 -3.44 11.22
N ALA A 246 2.55 -3.17 11.79
CA ALA A 246 3.76 -3.97 11.63
C ALA A 246 3.69 -5.23 12.51
N THR A 247 4.38 -6.30 12.12
CA THR A 247 4.52 -7.53 12.90
C THR A 247 5.94 -8.11 12.81
N TYR A 248 6.16 -9.27 13.43
CA TYR A 248 7.48 -9.91 13.55
C TYR A 248 8.54 -8.94 14.14
N CYS A 249 8.17 -8.32 15.26
CA CYS A 249 8.89 -7.20 15.86
C CYS A 249 9.79 -7.60 17.05
N PRO A 250 10.90 -6.87 17.32
CA PRO A 250 11.88 -7.25 18.33
C PRO A 250 11.34 -7.26 19.77
N GLY A 251 11.35 -8.44 20.40
CA GLY A 251 10.91 -8.64 21.79
C GLY A 251 9.49 -9.19 21.95
N PHE A 252 8.82 -9.58 20.86
CA PHE A 252 7.47 -10.13 20.86
C PHE A 252 7.44 -11.41 20.02
N ASP A 253 6.71 -12.43 20.46
CA ASP A 253 6.70 -13.77 19.84
C ASP A 253 5.63 -13.86 18.73
N PRO A 254 5.95 -14.31 17.49
CA PRO A 254 7.24 -14.79 17.02
C PRO A 254 8.22 -13.66 16.66
N ALA A 255 9.38 -13.69 17.32
CA ALA A 255 10.38 -12.63 17.27
C ALA A 255 11.31 -12.76 16.05
N PRO A 256 11.88 -11.65 15.56
CA PRO A 256 12.92 -11.71 14.53
C PRO A 256 14.21 -12.36 15.06
N PRO A 257 15.04 -12.98 14.19
CA PRO A 257 16.29 -13.60 14.61
C PRO A 257 17.25 -12.63 15.32
N ALA A 258 18.10 -13.17 16.19
CA ALA A 258 19.03 -12.38 16.99
C ALA A 258 19.90 -11.43 16.13
N GLY A 259 19.88 -10.14 16.48
CA GLY A 259 20.58 -9.07 15.77
C GLY A 259 19.66 -8.11 15.00
N TYR A 260 18.45 -8.52 14.64
CA TYR A 260 17.45 -7.64 14.01
C TYR A 260 16.76 -6.76 15.05
N ASP A 261 17.11 -5.47 15.06
CA ASP A 261 16.51 -4.46 15.95
C ASP A 261 15.33 -3.73 15.30
N THR A 262 14.61 -4.39 14.37
CA THR A 262 13.52 -3.82 13.57
C THR A 262 12.48 -4.89 13.21
N CYS A 263 11.27 -4.49 12.82
CA CYS A 263 10.20 -5.40 12.40
C CYS A 263 10.47 -5.94 10.98
N LEU A 264 10.04 -7.18 10.68
CA LEU A 264 10.39 -7.85 9.41
C LEU A 264 9.34 -7.74 8.30
N GLY A 265 8.10 -7.42 8.62
CA GLY A 265 7.00 -7.36 7.66
C GLY A 265 5.72 -6.82 8.28
N ASP A 266 4.74 -6.52 7.42
CA ASP A 266 3.53 -5.82 7.81
C ASP A 266 2.30 -6.73 7.77
N LEU A 267 1.30 -6.46 8.62
CA LEU A 267 0.30 -7.44 9.04
C LEU A 267 -0.60 -7.90 7.89
N TYR A 268 -1.11 -6.99 7.07
CA TYR A 268 -1.93 -7.37 5.91
C TYR A 268 -1.04 -7.96 4.82
N SER A 269 0.18 -7.42 4.65
CA SER A 269 1.19 -7.91 3.71
C SER A 269 1.55 -9.38 3.92
N ILE A 270 2.06 -9.73 5.09
CA ILE A 270 2.41 -11.11 5.43
C ILE A 270 1.16 -12.00 5.46
N SER A 271 -0.03 -11.43 5.74
CA SER A 271 -1.28 -12.17 5.70
C SER A 271 -1.62 -12.67 4.28
N TRP A 272 -1.41 -11.88 3.23
CA TRP A 272 -1.66 -12.32 1.84
C TRP A 272 -0.46 -13.08 1.26
N MET A 273 0.76 -12.69 1.62
CA MET A 273 1.97 -13.33 1.08
C MET A 273 2.18 -14.75 1.62
N GLU A 274 2.03 -14.98 2.93
CA GLU A 274 2.16 -16.33 3.49
C GLU A 274 1.01 -17.27 3.08
N ASP A 275 -0.12 -16.70 2.67
CA ASP A 275 -1.25 -17.44 2.11
C ASP A 275 -0.91 -17.97 0.72
N CYS A 276 -0.37 -17.09 -0.14
CA CYS A 276 0.21 -17.46 -1.44
C CYS A 276 1.41 -18.43 -1.34
N ASP A 277 2.16 -18.41 -0.24
CA ASP A 277 3.33 -19.24 0.00
C ASP A 277 2.96 -20.72 0.34
N VAL A 278 1.67 -21.02 0.59
CA VAL A 278 1.19 -22.37 0.99
C VAL A 278 0.00 -22.94 0.20
N LYS A 279 -0.77 -22.11 -0.52
CA LYS A 279 -1.95 -22.53 -1.30
C LYS A 279 -1.64 -22.74 -2.80
N ASP A 280 -2.54 -23.45 -3.50
CA ASP A 280 -2.54 -23.51 -4.97
C ASP A 280 -3.41 -22.39 -5.54
N LEU A 281 -2.74 -21.36 -6.09
CA LEU A 281 -3.36 -20.14 -6.60
C LEU A 281 -4.27 -20.38 -7.83
N ARG A 282 -4.24 -21.59 -8.41
CA ARG A 282 -5.17 -22.05 -9.46
C ARG A 282 -6.56 -22.42 -8.93
N ARG A 283 -6.72 -22.47 -7.60
CA ARG A 283 -7.95 -22.93 -6.91
C ARG A 283 -8.58 -21.87 -6.02
N GLU A 284 -7.87 -20.76 -5.80
CA GLU A 284 -8.25 -19.69 -4.89
C GLU A 284 -8.65 -18.42 -5.64
N THR A 285 -9.75 -17.80 -5.23
CA THR A 285 -10.19 -16.50 -5.74
C THR A 285 -9.76 -15.35 -4.84
N PHE A 286 -9.76 -14.12 -5.39
CA PHE A 286 -9.49 -12.92 -4.61
C PHE A 286 -10.47 -12.71 -3.45
N ALA A 287 -11.70 -13.23 -3.53
CA ALA A 287 -12.68 -13.21 -2.45
C ALA A 287 -12.29 -14.15 -1.29
N ASP A 288 -11.77 -15.34 -1.61
CA ASP A 288 -11.30 -16.31 -0.60
C ASP A 288 -10.06 -15.78 0.15
N GLN A 289 -9.09 -15.22 -0.60
CA GLN A 289 -7.94 -14.56 0.00
C GLN A 289 -8.35 -13.29 0.77
N TYR A 290 -9.24 -12.44 0.23
CA TYR A 290 -9.73 -11.25 0.93
C TYR A 290 -10.32 -11.59 2.30
N GLU A 291 -11.20 -12.60 2.41
CA GLU A 291 -11.73 -13.00 3.72
C GLU A 291 -10.66 -13.68 4.59
N THR A 292 -9.71 -14.44 4.03
CA THR A 292 -8.58 -15.01 4.80
C THR A 292 -7.73 -13.89 5.44
N VAL A 293 -7.30 -12.93 4.63
CA VAL A 293 -6.47 -11.78 5.01
C VAL A 293 -7.22 -10.85 5.97
N ARG A 294 -8.49 -10.58 5.71
CA ARG A 294 -9.37 -9.76 6.58
C ARG A 294 -9.53 -10.36 7.96
N ASN A 295 -9.81 -11.67 8.05
CA ASN A 295 -9.92 -12.35 9.34
C ASN A 295 -8.58 -12.39 10.07
N ARG A 296 -7.46 -12.60 9.38
CA ARG A 296 -6.11 -12.59 9.97
C ARG A 296 -5.68 -11.19 10.47
N THR A 297 -6.01 -10.14 9.72
CA THR A 297 -5.64 -8.73 10.03
C THR A 297 -6.53 -8.12 11.13
N ALA A 298 -7.77 -8.57 11.28
CA ALA A 298 -8.71 -8.08 12.29
C ALA A 298 -8.67 -8.84 13.63
N ASN A 299 -7.93 -9.94 13.73
CA ASN A 299 -7.93 -10.86 14.89
C ASN A 299 -6.50 -11.07 15.44
N THR A 300 -5.87 -9.98 15.90
CA THR A 300 -4.56 -10.05 16.54
C THR A 300 -4.68 -10.29 18.04
N SER A 301 -3.57 -10.66 18.69
CA SER A 301 -3.51 -10.65 20.16
C SER A 301 -3.75 -9.24 20.71
N GLU A 302 -4.28 -9.16 21.94
CA GLU A 302 -4.63 -7.91 22.65
C GLU A 302 -5.79 -7.08 22.04
N GLY A 303 -6.40 -7.51 20.93
CA GLY A 303 -7.59 -6.84 20.34
C GLY A 303 -7.26 -5.64 19.45
N PHE A 304 -6.01 -5.52 19.02
CA PHE A 304 -5.58 -4.62 17.96
C PHE A 304 -5.81 -5.25 16.57
N GLY A 305 -5.42 -4.54 15.51
CA GLY A 305 -5.66 -4.93 14.11
C GLY A 305 -6.49 -3.89 13.34
N SER A 306 -6.73 -4.16 12.06
CA SER A 306 -7.37 -3.21 11.14
C SER A 306 -8.42 -3.87 10.25
N HIS A 307 -9.41 -3.07 9.84
CA HIS A 307 -10.47 -3.52 8.96
C HIS A 307 -10.01 -3.47 7.52
N VAL A 308 -9.61 -4.62 6.98
CA VAL A 308 -9.34 -4.78 5.55
C VAL A 308 -10.59 -4.44 4.75
N THR A 309 -10.45 -3.56 3.76
CA THR A 309 -11.56 -3.06 2.92
C THR A 309 -11.27 -3.26 1.43
N GLN A 310 -12.32 -3.19 0.61
CA GLN A 310 -12.25 -3.45 -0.83
C GLN A 310 -13.06 -2.43 -1.66
N TYR A 311 -12.55 -2.08 -2.83
CA TYR A 311 -13.03 -0.98 -3.68
C TYR A 311 -12.98 -1.34 -5.18
N GLY A 312 -13.61 -0.50 -6.01
CA GLY A 312 -13.66 -0.69 -7.47
C GLY A 312 -14.69 -1.76 -7.89
N ASN A 313 -14.37 -2.54 -8.91
CA ASN A 313 -15.25 -3.57 -9.48
C ASN A 313 -15.15 -4.89 -8.70
N LEU A 314 -15.96 -4.99 -7.65
CA LEU A 314 -16.03 -6.16 -6.76
C LEU A 314 -16.42 -7.49 -7.45
N ASN A 315 -16.81 -7.49 -8.74
CA ASN A 315 -17.01 -8.76 -9.47
C ASN A 315 -15.69 -9.46 -9.79
N GLN A 316 -14.59 -8.71 -9.95
CA GLN A 316 -13.25 -9.29 -10.22
C GLN A 316 -12.67 -10.01 -9.00
N ALA A 317 -13.25 -9.84 -7.80
CA ALA A 317 -12.94 -10.66 -6.64
C ALA A 317 -13.18 -12.18 -6.88
N LYS A 318 -13.95 -12.53 -7.92
CA LYS A 318 -14.22 -13.91 -8.36
C LYS A 318 -13.12 -14.50 -9.26
N ASP A 319 -12.18 -13.69 -9.72
CA ASP A 319 -11.05 -14.17 -10.51
C ASP A 319 -10.10 -15.02 -9.64
N LEU A 320 -9.46 -16.02 -10.26
CA LEU A 320 -8.43 -16.83 -9.61
C LEU A 320 -7.11 -16.07 -9.50
N LEU A 321 -6.42 -16.18 -8.36
CA LEU A 321 -5.12 -15.53 -8.10
C LEU A 321 -4.07 -15.87 -9.17
N PHE A 322 -4.07 -17.11 -9.68
CA PHE A 322 -3.23 -17.57 -10.79
C PHE A 322 -3.25 -16.64 -12.01
N SER A 323 -4.38 -15.97 -12.27
CA SER A 323 -4.57 -15.06 -13.40
C SER A 323 -3.69 -13.80 -13.33
N TYR A 324 -3.14 -13.47 -12.16
CA TYR A 324 -2.32 -12.28 -11.92
C TYR A 324 -0.96 -12.66 -11.29
N LEU A 325 -0.98 -13.51 -10.27
CA LEU A 325 0.19 -13.90 -9.48
C LEU A 325 0.92 -15.14 -10.05
N GLY A 326 0.27 -15.90 -10.92
CA GLY A 326 0.75 -17.22 -11.34
C GLY A 326 0.59 -18.28 -10.24
N SER A 327 1.29 -19.41 -10.36
CA SER A 327 1.35 -20.44 -9.30
C SER A 327 2.59 -21.31 -9.48
N ASP A 328 3.23 -21.71 -8.38
CA ASP A 328 4.34 -22.66 -8.39
C ASP A 328 3.82 -24.07 -8.74
N ASP A 329 4.42 -24.74 -9.72
CA ASP A 329 4.04 -26.10 -10.13
C ASP A 329 4.24 -27.13 -9.00
N ASN A 330 5.16 -26.88 -8.08
CA ASN A 330 5.41 -27.73 -6.93
C ASN A 330 4.30 -27.63 -5.86
N SER A 331 3.49 -26.56 -5.87
CA SER A 331 2.37 -26.37 -4.92
C SER A 331 1.32 -27.50 -5.04
N THR A 332 1.24 -28.16 -6.19
CA THR A 332 0.33 -29.28 -6.48
C THR A 332 0.46 -30.50 -5.55
N THR A 333 1.54 -30.61 -4.75
CA THR A 333 1.72 -31.69 -3.77
C THR A 333 1.36 -31.32 -2.32
N SER A 334 0.91 -30.09 -2.05
CA SER A 334 0.63 -29.60 -0.67
C SER A 334 -0.72 -30.10 -0.12
N THR A 335 -0.80 -31.37 0.26
CA THR A 335 -2.01 -31.91 0.92
C THR A 335 -2.10 -31.52 2.40
N ASN A 336 -2.97 -30.55 2.73
CA ASN A 336 -3.63 -30.35 4.03
C ASN A 336 -2.78 -30.60 5.31
N THR A 337 -1.63 -29.94 5.50
CA THR A 337 -0.86 -30.07 6.78
C THR A 337 -0.14 -28.82 7.30
N LYS A 338 -0.12 -27.70 6.56
CA LYS A 338 0.40 -26.42 7.07
C LYS A 338 -0.68 -25.34 7.01
N SER A 339 -1.48 -25.24 8.06
CA SER A 339 -2.25 -24.02 8.33
C SER A 339 -1.28 -22.86 8.55
N SER A 340 -1.44 -21.77 7.82
CA SER A 340 -0.83 -20.48 8.17
C SER A 340 -1.17 -20.16 9.64
N PRO A 341 -0.24 -19.61 10.44
CA PRO A 341 -0.43 -19.49 11.88
C PRO A 341 -1.66 -18.62 12.19
N SER A 342 -2.73 -19.28 12.66
CA SER A 342 -4.02 -18.68 12.98
C SER A 342 -4.00 -17.84 14.26
N PHE A 343 -2.89 -17.91 15.01
CA PHE A 343 -2.58 -17.04 16.11
C PHE A 343 -1.39 -16.15 15.73
N LEU A 344 -1.64 -14.83 15.70
CA LEU A 344 -0.61 -13.82 15.49
C LEU A 344 -0.09 -13.30 16.83
N GLY A 345 1.23 -13.11 16.86
CA GLY A 345 1.92 -12.39 17.92
C GLY A 345 1.48 -10.93 18.03
N PRO A 346 1.95 -10.21 19.07
CA PRO A 346 1.69 -8.79 19.24
C PRO A 346 2.07 -7.98 17.99
N VAL A 347 1.22 -7.02 17.65
CA VAL A 347 1.37 -6.15 16.47
C VAL A 347 1.55 -4.70 16.89
N PHE A 348 2.20 -3.90 16.04
CA PHE A 348 2.60 -2.53 16.36
C PHE A 348 2.06 -1.57 15.33
N ASN A 349 1.46 -0.45 15.76
CA ASN A 349 1.04 0.61 14.85
C ASN A 349 2.23 1.02 13.97
N GLN A 350 2.05 1.16 12.65
CA GLN A 350 3.12 1.56 11.71
C GLN A 350 3.93 2.76 12.21
N ARG A 351 3.24 3.74 12.79
CA ARG A 351 3.82 4.98 13.30
C ARG A 351 4.76 4.71 14.46
N ASP A 352 4.48 3.70 15.29
CA ASP A 352 5.25 3.39 16.50
C ASP A 352 6.28 2.26 16.31
N ALA A 353 6.23 1.50 15.21
CA ALA A 353 7.24 0.52 14.85
C ALA A 353 8.66 1.16 14.76
N ASP A 354 8.75 2.37 14.24
CA ASP A 354 10.01 3.14 14.15
C ASP A 354 10.52 3.57 15.55
N LEU A 355 9.61 3.87 16.48
CA LEU A 355 9.96 4.12 17.89
C LEU A 355 10.38 2.84 18.60
N LEU A 356 9.74 1.70 18.28
CA LEU A 356 10.12 0.39 18.81
C LEU A 356 11.55 0.00 18.37
N HIS A 357 11.93 0.28 17.12
CA HIS A 357 13.31 0.12 16.65
C HIS A 357 14.31 0.89 17.54
N PHE A 358 14.13 2.21 17.70
CA PHE A 358 15.03 3.00 18.55
C PHE A 358 15.00 2.57 20.02
N LEU A 359 13.83 2.22 20.55
CA LEU A 359 13.66 1.73 21.92
C LEU A 359 14.33 0.37 22.15
N HIS A 360 14.29 -0.54 21.18
CA HIS A 360 14.98 -1.83 21.25
C HIS A 360 16.50 -1.62 21.30
N LYS A 361 17.05 -0.75 20.45
CA LYS A 361 18.48 -0.37 20.49
C LYS A 361 18.88 0.24 21.84
N VAL A 362 18.06 1.12 22.40
CA VAL A 362 18.28 1.66 23.77
C VAL A 362 18.27 0.57 24.84
N ARG A 363 17.41 -0.45 24.73
CA ARG A 363 17.35 -1.57 25.69
C ARG A 363 18.55 -2.51 25.56
N LYS A 364 18.93 -2.86 24.32
CA LYS A 364 20.00 -3.79 23.94
C LYS A 364 21.41 -3.27 24.23
N ALA A 365 21.68 -1.98 23.98
CA ALA A 365 23.01 -1.41 24.12
C ALA A 365 23.52 -1.44 25.59
N PRO A 366 24.82 -1.71 25.85
CA PRO A 366 25.33 -1.83 27.22
C PRO A 366 25.24 -0.53 28.04
N ASP A 367 24.99 -0.62 29.34
CA ASP A 367 24.95 0.57 30.21
C ASP A 367 26.29 1.29 30.28
N GLY A 368 26.24 2.64 30.24
CA GLY A 368 27.42 3.50 30.14
C GLY A 368 28.08 3.56 28.75
N SER A 369 27.66 2.75 27.78
CA SER A 369 28.25 2.76 26.43
C SER A 369 27.88 4.00 25.61
N HIS A 370 28.75 4.36 24.68
CA HIS A 370 28.49 5.42 23.70
C HIS A 370 27.30 5.07 22.80
N GLU A 371 27.17 3.80 22.38
CA GLU A 371 26.02 3.29 21.62
C GLU A 371 24.69 3.56 22.34
N LYS A 372 24.60 3.27 23.65
CA LYS A 372 23.37 3.52 24.43
C LYS A 372 23.07 5.01 24.58
N TYR A 373 24.10 5.86 24.59
CA TYR A 373 23.95 7.32 24.59
C TYR A 373 23.42 7.82 23.24
N GLU A 374 23.99 7.38 22.11
CA GLU A 374 23.52 7.73 20.77
C GLU A 374 22.10 7.22 20.49
N ALA A 375 21.80 5.97 20.87
CA ALA A 375 20.47 5.40 20.73
C ALA A 375 19.43 6.18 21.53
N LYS A 376 19.76 6.61 22.77
CA LYS A 376 18.89 7.48 23.58
C LYS A 376 18.68 8.84 22.90
N GLN A 377 19.74 9.45 22.35
CA GLN A 377 19.59 10.69 21.59
C GLN A 377 18.69 10.52 20.35
N LYS A 378 18.84 9.43 19.58
CA LYS A 378 17.98 9.13 18.42
C LYS A 378 16.51 9.02 18.84
N LEU A 379 16.21 8.21 19.86
CA LEU A 379 14.86 8.05 20.41
C LEU A 379 14.26 9.37 20.91
N SER A 380 14.99 10.13 21.74
CA SER A 380 14.50 11.40 22.29
C SER A 380 14.30 12.48 21.22
N ARG A 381 15.13 12.51 20.17
CA ARG A 381 14.92 13.42 19.03
C ARG A 381 13.64 13.09 18.27
N GLU A 382 13.37 11.81 18.01
CA GLU A 382 12.18 11.40 17.26
C GLU A 382 10.88 11.62 18.05
N ILE A 383 10.89 11.34 19.37
CA ILE A 383 9.76 11.69 20.26
C ILE A 383 9.50 13.20 20.24
N TYR A 384 10.53 14.02 20.51
CA TYR A 384 10.40 15.49 20.53
C TYR A 384 9.96 16.07 19.16
N ARG A 385 10.41 15.48 18.05
CA ARG A 385 9.98 15.86 16.70
C ARG A 385 8.47 15.64 16.51
N ARG A 386 7.95 14.49 16.97
CA ARG A 386 6.52 14.14 16.90
C ARG A 386 5.68 15.03 17.81
N GLU A 387 6.11 15.23 19.05
CA GLU A 387 5.46 16.13 20.02
C GLU A 387 5.34 17.55 19.45
N ARG A 388 6.44 18.12 18.94
CA ARG A 388 6.43 19.45 18.29
C ARG A 388 5.49 19.53 17.07
N ILE A 389 5.38 18.46 16.28
CA ILE A 389 4.45 18.43 15.13
C ILE A 389 3.00 18.44 15.61
N ASP A 390 2.62 17.55 16.53
CA ASP A 390 1.24 17.52 17.04
C ASP A 390 0.89 18.81 17.82
N ASP A 391 1.82 19.41 18.57
CA ASP A 391 1.65 20.73 19.21
C ASP A 391 1.45 21.86 18.20
N ASN A 392 2.25 21.93 17.13
CA ASN A 392 2.08 22.92 16.07
C ASN A 392 0.70 22.80 15.40
N ILE A 393 0.26 21.57 15.11
CA ILE A 393 -1.05 21.30 14.51
C ILE A 393 -2.20 21.65 15.46
N ASN A 394 -2.07 21.35 16.76
CA ASN A 394 -3.05 21.77 17.77
C ASN A 394 -3.13 23.31 17.89
N GLN A 395 -2.00 24.02 17.81
CA GLN A 395 -1.98 25.50 17.83
C GLN A 395 -2.64 26.09 16.57
N ILE A 396 -2.33 25.60 15.38
CA ILE A 396 -2.99 26.02 14.12
C ILE A 396 -4.51 25.79 14.23
N ALA A 397 -4.93 24.64 14.75
CA ALA A 397 -6.34 24.32 14.97
C ALA A 397 -7.04 25.32 15.91
N GLN A 398 -6.41 25.65 17.04
CA GLN A 398 -6.97 26.60 18.02
C GLN A 398 -7.03 28.03 17.45
N LEU A 399 -6.03 28.45 16.67
CA LEU A 399 -6.00 29.76 16.00
C LEU A 399 -7.08 29.90 14.92
N VAL A 400 -7.28 28.87 14.08
CA VAL A 400 -8.27 28.90 13.00
C VAL A 400 -9.69 28.78 13.54
N PHE A 401 -9.96 27.81 14.42
CA PHE A 401 -11.32 27.45 14.82
C PHE A 401 -11.80 28.12 16.12
N GLN A 402 -10.91 28.76 16.88
CA GLN A 402 -11.21 29.52 18.11
C GLN A 402 -11.90 28.69 19.23
N PHE A 403 -11.81 27.37 19.16
CA PHE A 403 -12.23 26.45 20.22
C PHE A 403 -11.21 25.31 20.39
N ASP A 404 -11.22 24.64 21.54
CA ASP A 404 -10.32 23.51 21.77
C ASP A 404 -10.72 22.32 20.89
N SER A 405 -9.89 22.07 19.89
CA SER A 405 -10.27 21.43 18.62
C SER A 405 -10.21 19.90 18.67
N SER A 406 -9.44 19.38 19.64
CA SER A 406 -9.01 17.98 19.80
C SER A 406 -10.14 16.94 19.92
N SER A 407 -11.37 17.39 20.22
CA SER A 407 -12.55 16.56 20.44
C SER A 407 -13.57 16.60 19.30
N LYS A 408 -13.81 17.77 18.69
CA LYS A 408 -14.86 17.95 17.66
C LYS A 408 -14.40 17.58 16.25
N MET A 409 -13.14 17.82 15.91
CA MET A 409 -12.65 17.60 14.54
C MET A 409 -12.69 16.13 14.13
N LYS A 410 -12.39 15.21 15.06
CA LYS A 410 -12.25 13.76 14.82
C LYS A 410 -13.49 13.06 14.22
N ASN A 411 -14.64 13.73 14.15
CA ASN A 411 -15.93 13.16 13.72
C ASN A 411 -16.39 13.62 12.32
N ILE A 412 -15.57 14.33 11.54
CA ILE A 412 -15.96 14.84 10.19
C ILE A 412 -15.43 13.91 9.06
N TRP A 413 -15.52 12.59 9.25
CA TRP A 413 -15.37 11.62 8.16
C TRP A 413 -16.73 11.31 7.53
N ARG A 414 -16.88 11.55 6.22
CA ARG A 414 -18.11 11.29 5.47
C ARG A 414 -18.04 9.90 4.81
N ASN A 415 -18.66 8.91 5.45
CA ASN A 415 -18.71 7.51 5.01
C ASN A 415 -19.08 7.39 3.51
N ARG A 416 -18.25 6.69 2.73
CA ARG A 416 -18.33 6.50 1.26
C ARG A 416 -18.17 7.75 0.39
N GLN A 417 -17.60 8.83 0.92
CA GLN A 417 -17.24 10.02 0.14
C GLN A 417 -15.71 10.19 0.09
N ALA A 418 -15.24 10.99 -0.86
CA ALA A 418 -13.84 11.39 -0.91
C ALA A 418 -13.48 12.17 0.37
N LEU A 419 -12.23 12.06 0.82
CA LEU A 419 -11.75 12.76 2.03
C LEU A 419 -11.95 14.28 1.95
N VAL A 420 -11.80 14.85 0.74
CA VAL A 420 -11.88 16.27 0.47
C VAL A 420 -12.60 16.54 -0.86
N ASP A 421 -13.29 17.68 -0.91
CA ASP A 421 -13.97 18.17 -2.11
C ASP A 421 -12.99 18.90 -3.07
N ASP A 422 -11.90 19.52 -2.56
CA ASP A 422 -10.82 20.14 -3.36
C ASP A 422 -9.43 19.59 -2.96
N TRP A 423 -8.84 18.83 -3.88
CA TRP A 423 -7.52 18.21 -3.73
C TRP A 423 -6.35 19.16 -3.97
N ASN A 424 -6.52 20.24 -4.74
CA ASN A 424 -5.46 21.24 -4.97
C ASN A 424 -5.28 22.10 -3.71
N CYS A 425 -6.39 22.50 -3.08
CA CYS A 425 -6.35 23.21 -1.81
C CYS A 425 -5.81 22.30 -0.67
N PHE A 426 -6.19 21.01 -0.64
CA PHE A 426 -5.58 20.02 0.26
C PHE A 426 -4.05 19.92 0.10
N LYS A 427 -3.55 19.73 -1.12
CA LYS A 427 -2.10 19.73 -1.42
C LYS A 427 -1.40 21.01 -0.98
N THR A 428 -2.04 22.16 -1.18
CA THR A 428 -1.53 23.47 -0.77
C THR A 428 -1.37 23.56 0.75
N PHE A 429 -2.34 23.07 1.52
CA PHE A 429 -2.21 23.00 2.98
C PHE A 429 -1.15 22.01 3.45
N VAL A 430 -0.99 20.86 2.78
CA VAL A 430 0.09 19.90 3.10
C VAL A 430 1.46 20.52 2.86
N SER A 431 1.71 21.13 1.69
CA SER A 431 3.02 21.71 1.39
C SER A 431 3.37 22.89 2.31
N LEU A 432 2.44 23.81 2.56
CA LEU A 432 2.63 24.93 3.50
C LEU A 432 2.92 24.48 4.94
N SER A 433 2.47 23.29 5.34
CA SER A 433 2.69 22.73 6.68
C SER A 433 4.11 22.18 6.92
N PHE A 434 4.90 21.99 5.85
CA PHE A 434 6.25 21.40 5.93
C PHE A 434 7.39 22.33 5.49
N THR A 435 7.11 23.57 5.08
CA THR A 435 8.10 24.51 4.55
C THR A 435 8.62 25.56 5.56
N ASN A 436 8.67 25.26 6.87
CA ASN A 436 9.25 26.12 7.93
C ASN A 436 9.93 25.33 9.07
#